data_AF-A0A286CEV4-F1
#
_entry.id   AF-A0A286CEV4-F1
#
_cell.length_a   1.000
_cell.length_b   1.000
_cell.length_c   1.000
_cell.angle_alpha   90.00
_cell.angle_beta   90.00
_cell.angle_gamma   90.00
#
_symmetry.space_group_name_H-M   'P 1'
#
loop_
_entity.id
_entity.type
_entity.pdbx_description
1 polymer ?
#
loop_
_entity_poly.entity_id
_entity_poly.type
_entity_poly.pdbx_seq_one_letter_code
_entity_poly.pdbx_strand_id
1 'polypeptide(L)'
;MDSRLPAGGPRIEDLLEAVPITVAELRGAVGLFDEDTAGMLRASVDTAERAFAELNACDRVIDEAGARGEDAAAHLRHLLIREAREEVAAELTALDVIAGEVRQSVATLRLLNRILGREAALEDDTPPTDVSRLREIDLRSVPSTYGDDAEYEDLLAMADRGAELAPQLQKAHRERVSAVAEHLVTVVQQAARTGFAHERFAQESLREARAAHALWLRCLDQRQHDLGR
;
A
#
# COMPACT_ATOMS: atom_id res chain seq x y z
N MET A 1 0.81 -63.60 -39.52
CA MET A 1 2.11 -64.31 -39.48
C MET A 1 3.00 -63.61 -40.48
N ASP A 2 3.62 -62.50 -40.08
CA ASP A 2 4.83 -62.37 -39.25
C ASP A 2 6.10 -62.27 -40.10
N SER A 3 6.39 -61.01 -40.38
CA SER A 3 7.68 -60.34 -40.47
C SER A 3 8.83 -61.03 -39.72
N ARG A 4 9.95 -61.26 -40.41
CA ARG A 4 11.28 -61.23 -39.80
C ARG A 4 12.21 -60.37 -40.66
N LEU A 5 12.56 -59.22 -40.10
CA LEU A 5 13.56 -58.26 -40.58
C LEU A 5 14.96 -58.90 -40.60
N PRO A 6 15.82 -58.61 -41.58
CA PRO A 6 17.25 -58.84 -41.45
C PRO A 6 17.87 -57.76 -40.54
N ALA A 7 18.51 -58.23 -39.48
CA ALA A 7 19.38 -57.45 -38.63
C ALA A 7 20.70 -57.14 -39.37
N GLY A 8 21.15 -55.89 -39.28
CA GLY A 8 22.43 -55.46 -39.83
C GLY A 8 22.54 -53.94 -39.88
N GLY A 9 22.17 -53.25 -38.80
CA GLY A 9 22.50 -51.84 -38.65
C GLY A 9 24.02 -51.67 -38.51
N PRO A 10 24.60 -50.58 -39.01
CA PRO A 10 26.04 -50.33 -38.91
C PRO A 10 26.46 -50.35 -37.43
N ARG A 11 27.59 -50.99 -37.13
CA ARG A 11 28.13 -51.01 -35.77
C ARG A 11 28.51 -49.59 -35.37
N ILE A 12 28.23 -49.23 -34.12
CA ILE A 12 28.56 -47.90 -33.56
C ILE A 12 30.06 -47.61 -33.68
N GLU A 13 30.89 -48.65 -33.67
CA GLU A 13 32.33 -48.57 -33.89
C GLU A 13 32.70 -48.05 -35.30
N ASP A 14 31.92 -48.36 -36.34
CA ASP A 14 32.15 -47.89 -37.73
C ASP A 14 31.73 -46.42 -37.93
N LEU A 15 30.86 -45.88 -37.07
CA LEU A 15 30.45 -44.47 -37.09
C LEU A 15 31.43 -43.55 -36.35
N LEU A 16 32.23 -44.09 -35.42
CA LEU A 16 33.24 -43.35 -34.66
C LEU A 16 34.57 -43.21 -35.42
N GLU A 17 34.86 -44.11 -36.38
CA GLU A 17 36.03 -44.00 -37.27
C GLU A 17 35.81 -43.02 -38.46
N ALA A 18 34.55 -42.72 -38.79
CA ALA A 18 34.18 -41.92 -39.96
C ALA A 18 34.27 -40.40 -39.77
N VAL A 19 34.62 -39.92 -38.57
CA VAL A 19 34.69 -38.48 -38.29
C VAL A 19 35.96 -38.16 -37.49
N PRO A 20 37.12 -38.01 -38.16
CA PRO A 20 38.29 -37.42 -37.52
C PRO A 20 38.10 -35.91 -37.49
N ILE A 21 37.13 -35.41 -36.71
CA ILE A 21 37.11 -33.98 -36.40
C ILE A 21 38.34 -33.73 -35.52
N THR A 22 39.32 -33.03 -36.08
CA THR A 22 40.45 -32.55 -35.30
C THR A 22 39.95 -31.59 -34.22
N VAL A 23 40.65 -31.47 -33.10
CA VAL A 23 40.32 -30.48 -32.05
C VAL A 23 40.25 -29.05 -32.61
N ALA A 24 40.96 -28.77 -33.71
CA ALA A 24 40.89 -27.52 -34.45
C ALA A 24 39.56 -27.34 -35.20
N GLU A 25 39.05 -28.40 -35.83
CA GLU A 25 37.74 -28.39 -36.49
C GLU A 25 36.58 -28.41 -35.49
N LEU A 26 36.74 -29.04 -34.32
CA LEU A 26 35.79 -28.93 -33.20
C LEU A 26 35.74 -27.49 -32.67
N ARG A 27 36.88 -26.79 -32.58
CA ARG A 27 36.92 -25.34 -32.27
C ARG A 27 36.30 -24.48 -33.37
N GLY A 28 36.48 -24.84 -34.64
CA GLY A 28 35.87 -24.15 -35.77
C GLY A 28 34.35 -24.37 -35.84
N ALA A 29 33.88 -25.58 -35.56
CA ALA A 29 32.46 -25.98 -35.62
C ALA A 29 31.66 -25.55 -34.39
N VAL A 30 32.30 -25.46 -33.22
CA VAL A 30 31.72 -24.84 -32.02
C VAL A 30 31.62 -23.32 -32.17
N GLY A 31 32.30 -22.74 -33.18
CA GLY A 31 32.28 -21.31 -33.41
C GLY A 31 32.84 -20.59 -32.19
N LEU A 32 34.16 -20.43 -32.12
CA LEU A 32 34.79 -19.24 -31.56
C LEU A 32 33.92 -18.49 -30.52
N PHE A 33 33.93 -18.92 -29.25
CA PHE A 33 33.74 -17.98 -28.13
C PHE A 33 34.98 -17.06 -28.05
N ASP A 34 35.37 -16.48 -29.19
CA ASP A 34 36.46 -15.52 -29.39
C ASP A 34 35.94 -14.09 -29.19
N GLU A 35 34.65 -13.95 -28.89
CA GLU A 35 34.08 -12.75 -28.31
C GLU A 35 34.50 -12.66 -26.85
N ASP A 36 35.54 -11.86 -26.61
CA ASP A 36 36.01 -11.33 -25.32
C ASP A 36 35.27 -11.89 -24.10
N THR A 37 35.62 -13.11 -23.65
CA THR A 37 34.96 -13.72 -22.48
C THR A 37 35.09 -12.81 -21.25
N ALA A 38 36.19 -12.09 -21.13
CA ALA A 38 36.37 -11.09 -20.09
C ALA A 38 35.41 -9.89 -20.26
N GLY A 39 35.18 -9.44 -21.50
CA GLY A 39 34.18 -8.45 -21.87
C GLY A 39 32.75 -8.89 -21.65
N MET A 40 32.41 -10.14 -21.98
CA MET A 40 31.11 -10.75 -21.67
C MET A 40 30.88 -10.85 -20.16
N LEU A 41 31.91 -11.26 -19.40
CA LEU A 41 31.87 -11.31 -17.94
C LEU A 41 31.71 -9.90 -17.35
N ARG A 42 32.45 -8.90 -17.84
CA ARG A 42 32.29 -7.50 -17.43
C ARG A 42 30.90 -6.97 -17.75
N ALA A 43 30.41 -7.16 -18.97
CA ALA A 43 29.06 -6.74 -19.35
C ALA A 43 27.97 -7.41 -18.50
N SER A 44 28.17 -8.69 -18.13
CA SER A 44 27.28 -9.41 -17.23
C SER A 44 27.33 -8.86 -15.81
N VAL A 45 28.53 -8.56 -15.28
CA VAL A 45 28.72 -7.91 -13.98
C VAL A 45 28.09 -6.52 -13.96
N ASP A 46 28.36 -5.68 -14.96
CA ASP A 46 27.80 -4.33 -15.08
C ASP A 46 26.26 -4.37 -15.15
N THR A 47 25.69 -5.36 -15.86
CA THR A 47 24.24 -5.56 -15.94
C THR A 47 23.67 -6.00 -14.60
N ALA A 48 24.34 -6.90 -13.89
CA ALA A 48 23.94 -7.34 -12.56
C ALA A 48 24.01 -6.19 -11.54
N GLU A 49 25.11 -5.43 -11.51
CA GLU A 49 25.29 -4.26 -10.65
C GLU A 49 24.18 -3.22 -10.89
N ARG A 50 23.85 -2.96 -12.15
CA ARG A 50 22.74 -2.06 -12.50
C ARG A 50 21.39 -2.57 -11.99
N ALA A 51 21.12 -3.87 -12.12
CA ALA A 51 19.88 -4.47 -11.62
C ALA A 51 19.79 -4.38 -10.08
N PHE A 52 20.88 -4.64 -9.36
CA PHE A 52 20.93 -4.48 -7.90
C PHE A 52 20.79 -3.01 -7.45
N ALA A 53 21.42 -2.08 -8.18
CA ALA A 53 21.27 -0.65 -7.90
C ALA A 53 19.81 -0.20 -8.05
N GLU A 54 19.10 -0.72 -9.06
CA GLU A 54 17.68 -0.44 -9.28
C GLU A 54 16.78 -1.07 -8.19
N LEU A 55 17.06 -2.30 -7.77
CA LEU A 55 16.36 -2.93 -6.64
C LEU A 55 16.54 -2.11 -5.35
N ASN A 56 17.77 -1.69 -5.04
CA ASN A 56 18.06 -0.84 -3.89
C ASN A 56 17.42 0.56 -4.00
N ALA A 57 17.20 1.07 -5.21
CA ALA A 57 16.45 2.31 -5.41
C ALA A 57 14.96 2.10 -5.11
N CYS A 58 14.39 0.97 -5.52
CA CYS A 58 13.00 0.64 -5.25
C CYS A 58 12.73 0.47 -3.74
N ASP A 59 13.62 -0.23 -3.03
CA ASP A 59 13.50 -0.43 -1.57
C ASP A 59 13.57 0.89 -0.81
N ARG A 60 14.49 1.79 -1.20
CA ARG A 60 14.57 3.14 -0.60
C ARG A 60 13.29 3.95 -0.75
N VAL A 61 12.59 3.84 -1.88
CA VAL A 61 11.30 4.53 -2.07
C VAL A 61 10.25 4.03 -1.07
N ILE A 62 10.25 2.74 -0.74
CA ILE A 62 9.31 2.16 0.24
C ILE A 62 9.63 2.65 1.65
N ASP A 63 10.90 2.63 2.04
CA ASP A 63 11.35 3.11 3.36
C ASP A 63 11.06 4.62 3.53
N GLU A 64 11.39 5.42 2.52
CA GLU A 64 11.13 6.87 2.52
C GLU A 64 9.62 7.17 2.52
N ALA A 65 8.80 6.36 1.85
CA ALA A 65 7.36 6.49 1.89
C ALA A 65 6.79 6.19 3.28
N GLY A 66 7.34 5.19 3.98
CA GLY A 66 6.99 4.91 5.37
C GLY A 66 7.27 6.11 6.27
N ALA A 67 8.48 6.65 6.21
CA ALA A 67 8.88 7.82 6.99
C ALA A 67 7.99 9.05 6.69
N ARG A 68 7.77 9.37 5.40
CA ARG A 68 6.88 10.48 4.99
C ARG A 68 5.44 10.26 5.47
N GLY A 69 4.95 9.02 5.46
CA GLY A 69 3.62 8.69 5.96
C GLY A 69 3.49 8.86 7.48
N GLU A 70 4.53 8.53 8.24
CA GLU A 70 4.57 8.77 9.69
C GLU A 70 4.59 10.26 10.03
N ASP A 71 5.39 11.04 9.31
CA ASP A 71 5.43 12.50 9.42
C ASP A 71 4.07 13.12 9.09
N ALA A 72 3.43 12.69 8.00
CA ALA A 72 2.10 13.13 7.61
C ALA A 72 1.05 12.79 8.69
N ALA A 73 1.12 11.61 9.31
CA ALA A 73 0.23 11.26 10.42
C ALA A 73 0.43 12.15 11.66
N ALA A 74 1.68 12.49 11.99
CA ALA A 74 1.99 13.41 13.06
C ALA A 74 1.48 14.83 12.75
N HIS A 75 1.63 15.27 11.49
CA HIS A 75 1.14 16.56 11.03
C HIS A 75 -0.39 16.63 11.04
N LEU A 76 -1.07 15.60 10.52
CA LEU A 76 -2.53 15.46 10.57
C LEU A 76 -3.08 15.60 11.99
N ARG A 77 -2.43 14.99 12.98
CA ARG A 77 -2.81 15.14 14.38
C ARG A 77 -2.82 16.61 14.82
N HIS A 78 -1.81 17.38 14.43
CA HIS A 78 -1.74 18.80 14.76
C HIS A 78 -2.82 19.61 14.01
N LEU A 79 -3.03 19.34 12.72
CA LEU A 79 -4.04 20.01 11.90
C LEU A 79 -5.46 19.75 12.40
N LEU A 80 -5.76 18.51 12.81
CA LEU A 80 -7.06 18.12 13.35
C LEU A 80 -7.37 18.80 14.69
N ILE A 81 -6.37 18.97 15.56
CA ILE A 81 -6.52 19.73 16.82
C ILE A 81 -6.84 21.20 16.54
N ARG A 82 -6.25 21.77 15.48
CA ARG A 82 -6.47 23.16 15.04
C ARG A 82 -7.70 23.33 14.16
N GLU A 83 -8.40 22.24 13.84
CA GLU A 83 -9.56 22.22 12.95
C GLU A 83 -9.27 22.83 11.56
N ALA A 84 -8.05 22.63 11.06
CA ALA A 84 -7.54 23.16 9.80
C ALA A 84 -8.06 22.36 8.58
N ARG A 85 -9.30 22.66 8.17
CA ARG A 85 -10.08 21.86 7.19
C ARG A 85 -9.37 21.67 5.85
N GLU A 86 -8.83 22.75 5.28
CA GLU A 86 -8.22 22.71 3.94
C GLU A 86 -6.86 22.01 3.97
N GLU A 87 -6.10 22.24 5.03
CA GLU A 87 -4.79 21.64 5.24
C GLU A 87 -4.87 20.13 5.47
N VAL A 88 -5.88 19.64 6.21
CA VAL A 88 -6.12 18.19 6.34
C VAL A 88 -6.40 17.56 4.97
N ALA A 89 -7.19 18.21 4.12
CA ALA A 89 -7.47 17.72 2.77
C ALA A 89 -6.22 17.69 1.87
N ALA A 90 -5.38 18.73 1.97
CA ALA A 90 -4.11 18.80 1.25
C ALA A 90 -3.15 17.68 1.69
N GLU A 91 -3.05 17.42 2.99
CA GLU A 91 -2.20 16.38 3.55
C GLU A 91 -2.65 14.97 3.10
N LEU A 92 -3.96 14.70 3.07
CA LEU A 92 -4.50 13.45 2.53
C LEU A 92 -4.18 13.29 1.03
N THR A 93 -4.20 14.38 0.27
CA THR A 93 -3.84 14.38 -1.16
C THR A 93 -2.35 14.07 -1.34
N ALA A 94 -1.48 14.60 -0.47
CA ALA A 94 -0.05 14.30 -0.50
C ALA A 94 0.23 12.81 -0.23
N LEU A 95 -0.53 12.19 0.69
CA LEU A 95 -0.45 10.75 0.94
C LEU A 95 -0.83 9.89 -0.28
N ASP A 96 -1.79 10.34 -1.10
CA ASP A 96 -2.11 9.64 -2.35
C ASP A 96 -0.95 9.66 -3.35
N VAL A 97 -0.21 10.77 -3.41
CA VAL A 97 0.98 10.89 -4.26
C VAL A 97 2.03 9.89 -3.81
N ILE A 98 2.31 9.83 -2.50
CA ILE A 98 3.26 8.87 -1.91
C ILE A 98 2.87 7.43 -2.25
N ALA A 99 1.60 7.06 -2.06
CA ALA A 99 1.12 5.72 -2.40
C ALA A 99 1.18 5.43 -3.90
N GLY A 100 1.05 6.45 -4.75
CA GLY A 100 1.27 6.36 -6.19
C GLY A 100 2.71 6.00 -6.55
N GLU A 101 3.67 6.72 -5.96
CA GLU A 101 5.12 6.49 -6.13
C GLU A 101 5.52 5.07 -5.71
N VAL A 102 5.06 4.63 -4.53
CA VAL A 102 5.35 3.28 -4.02
C VAL A 102 4.80 2.21 -4.94
N ARG A 103 3.56 2.36 -5.42
CA ARG A 103 2.96 1.39 -6.35
C ARG A 103 3.76 1.24 -7.64
N GLN A 104 4.25 2.35 -8.18
CA GLN A 104 5.12 2.33 -9.35
C GLN A 104 6.43 1.62 -9.05
N SER A 105 7.05 1.91 -7.90
CA SER A 105 8.29 1.26 -7.44
C SER A 105 8.11 -0.25 -7.25
N VAL A 106 7.04 -0.68 -6.58
CA VAL A 106 6.70 -2.10 -6.37
C VAL A 106 6.45 -2.81 -7.70
N ALA A 107 5.80 -2.16 -8.68
CA ALA A 107 5.62 -2.73 -10.00
C ALA A 107 6.96 -2.97 -10.73
N THR A 108 7.90 -2.02 -10.63
CA THR A 108 9.26 -2.17 -11.15
C THR A 108 10.01 -3.31 -10.45
N LEU A 109 9.94 -3.37 -9.12
CA LEU A 109 10.57 -4.42 -8.32
C LEU A 109 10.04 -5.82 -8.66
N ARG A 110 8.73 -5.96 -8.85
CA ARG A 110 8.11 -7.22 -9.32
C ARG A 110 8.62 -7.63 -10.71
N LEU A 111 8.75 -6.66 -11.63
CA LEU A 111 9.27 -6.92 -12.98
C LEU A 111 10.74 -7.37 -12.94
N LEU A 112 11.58 -6.69 -12.14
CA LEU A 112 13.00 -7.04 -12.00
C LEU A 112 13.17 -8.43 -11.37
N ASN A 113 12.42 -8.73 -10.31
CA ASN A 113 12.47 -10.05 -9.68
C ASN A 113 12.00 -11.17 -10.62
N ARG A 114 11.00 -10.92 -11.48
CA ARG A 114 10.61 -11.84 -12.55
C ARG A 114 11.75 -12.09 -13.55
N ILE A 115 12.39 -11.03 -14.03
CA ILE A 115 13.52 -11.14 -14.97
C ILE A 115 14.67 -11.93 -14.34
N LEU A 116 14.90 -11.77 -13.05
CA LEU A 116 15.94 -12.46 -12.28
C LEU A 116 15.55 -13.88 -11.81
N GLY A 117 14.34 -14.36 -12.10
CA GLY A 117 13.84 -15.68 -11.67
C GLY A 117 13.60 -15.80 -10.16
N ARG A 118 13.32 -14.70 -9.46
CA ARG A 118 13.17 -14.61 -7.99
C ARG A 118 11.72 -14.48 -7.51
N GLU A 119 10.74 -14.95 -8.29
CA GLU A 119 9.31 -14.71 -8.03
C GLU A 119 8.79 -15.29 -6.69
N ALA A 120 9.36 -16.39 -6.20
CA ALA A 120 8.95 -17.01 -4.94
C ALA A 120 9.20 -16.14 -3.69
N ALA A 121 10.05 -15.11 -3.77
CA ALA A 121 10.34 -14.22 -2.63
C ALA A 121 9.29 -13.12 -2.42
N LEU A 122 8.37 -12.92 -3.38
CA LEU A 122 7.34 -11.88 -3.33
C LEU A 122 5.97 -12.40 -2.86
N GLU A 123 5.85 -13.71 -2.60
CA GLU A 123 4.57 -14.38 -2.30
C GLU A 123 4.09 -14.18 -0.86
N ASP A 124 4.86 -13.55 0.02
CA ASP A 124 4.35 -13.14 1.35
C ASP A 124 3.52 -11.84 1.23
N ASP A 125 2.54 -11.87 0.33
CA ASP A 125 1.53 -10.83 0.11
C ASP A 125 0.34 -11.07 1.05
N THR A 126 0.59 -11.63 2.24
CA THR A 126 -0.42 -11.75 3.28
C THR A 126 -0.79 -10.32 3.65
N PRO A 127 -2.00 -9.85 3.30
CA PRO A 127 -2.35 -8.47 3.59
C PRO A 127 -2.32 -8.29 5.10
N PRO A 128 -1.78 -7.15 5.60
CA PRO A 128 -1.99 -6.78 6.99
C PRO A 128 -3.50 -6.73 7.27
N THR A 129 -3.86 -6.90 8.55
CA THR A 129 -5.24 -6.95 9.06
C THR A 129 -6.19 -5.98 8.34
N ASP A 130 -7.43 -6.41 8.07
CA ASP A 130 -8.47 -5.59 7.42
C ASP A 130 -8.53 -4.16 7.98
N VAL A 131 -8.66 -3.19 7.07
CA VAL A 131 -8.78 -1.77 7.43
C VAL A 131 -10.05 -1.57 8.26
N SER A 132 -9.87 -1.15 9.51
CA SER A 132 -10.98 -0.82 10.40
C SER A 132 -11.76 0.36 9.84
N ARG A 133 -13.09 0.21 9.70
CA ARG A 133 -13.96 1.25 9.15
C ARG A 133 -14.74 1.93 10.26
N LEU A 134 -14.74 3.25 10.28
CA LEU A 134 -15.54 4.04 11.22
C LEU A 134 -16.81 4.54 10.55
N ARG A 135 -17.96 4.17 11.08
CA ARG A 135 -19.26 4.65 10.64
C ARG A 135 -19.82 5.63 11.65
N GLU A 136 -20.77 6.44 11.21
CA GLU A 136 -21.44 7.40 12.09
C GLU A 136 -22.17 6.72 13.26
N ILE A 137 -22.71 5.51 13.05
CA ILE A 137 -23.36 4.71 14.09
C ILE A 137 -22.42 4.27 15.22
N ASP A 138 -21.11 4.26 14.95
CA ASP A 138 -20.09 3.88 15.94
C ASP A 138 -19.72 5.07 16.83
N LEU A 139 -20.18 6.28 16.48
CA LEU A 139 -19.95 7.49 17.24
C LEU A 139 -20.97 7.64 18.38
N ARG A 140 -20.57 8.37 19.42
CA ARG A 140 -21.48 8.74 20.51
C ARG A 140 -22.68 9.51 19.96
N SER A 141 -23.88 9.06 20.31
CA SER A 141 -25.12 9.76 19.97
C SER A 141 -25.17 11.15 20.60
N VAL A 142 -25.69 12.12 19.86
CA VAL A 142 -25.86 13.51 20.33
C VAL A 142 -27.17 13.59 21.12
N PRO A 143 -27.12 14.02 22.40
CA PRO A 143 -28.33 14.21 23.19
C PRO A 143 -29.30 15.17 22.49
N SER A 144 -30.57 14.82 22.40
CA SER A 144 -31.59 15.68 21.77
C SER A 144 -32.63 16.13 22.79
N THR A 145 -33.08 17.37 22.67
CA THR A 145 -34.28 17.91 23.35
C THR A 145 -35.58 17.32 22.82
N TYR A 146 -35.55 16.44 21.82
CA TYR A 146 -36.74 15.77 21.28
C TYR A 146 -36.60 14.24 21.33
N GLY A 147 -35.76 13.72 22.24
CA GLY A 147 -35.57 12.28 22.39
C GLY A 147 -36.88 11.57 22.78
N ASP A 148 -36.96 10.26 22.47
CA ASP A 148 -38.19 9.46 22.54
C ASP A 148 -38.88 9.43 23.93
N ASP A 149 -38.17 9.78 25.01
CA ASP A 149 -38.71 9.81 26.38
C ASP A 149 -39.12 11.22 26.86
N ALA A 150 -39.14 12.22 25.97
CA ALA A 150 -39.33 13.61 26.37
C ALA A 150 -40.82 14.02 26.38
N GLU A 151 -41.45 13.92 27.55
CA GLU A 151 -42.73 14.59 27.85
C GLU A 151 -42.45 15.98 28.43
N TYR A 152 -42.97 17.03 27.77
CA TYR A 152 -42.84 18.42 28.22
C TYR A 152 -44.19 18.96 28.67
N GLU A 153 -44.28 19.41 29.92
CA GLU A 153 -45.49 20.06 30.45
C GLU A 153 -45.72 21.44 29.82
N ASP A 154 -44.66 22.20 29.49
CA ASP A 154 -44.72 23.48 28.78
C ASP A 154 -43.39 23.86 28.06
N LEU A 155 -43.40 25.01 27.36
CA LEU A 155 -42.23 25.54 26.64
C LEU A 155 -41.10 26.02 27.56
N LEU A 156 -41.39 26.32 28.84
CA LEU A 156 -40.39 26.74 29.81
C LEU A 156 -39.60 25.53 30.31
N ALA A 157 -40.28 24.43 30.62
CA ALA A 157 -39.68 23.13 30.95
C ALA A 157 -38.80 22.59 29.80
N MET A 158 -39.20 22.86 28.54
CA MET A 158 -38.37 22.56 27.37
C MET A 158 -37.09 23.42 27.32
N ALA A 159 -37.19 24.71 27.64
CA ALA A 159 -36.04 25.62 27.65
C ALA A 159 -35.05 25.31 28.78
N ASP A 160 -35.54 24.99 29.98
CA ASP A 160 -34.72 24.59 31.13
C ASP A 160 -33.96 23.29 30.84
N ARG A 161 -34.60 22.30 30.20
CA ARG A 161 -33.95 21.08 29.71
C ARG A 161 -32.87 21.39 28.67
N GLY A 162 -33.11 22.35 27.78
CA GLY A 162 -32.10 22.81 26.82
C GLY A 162 -30.85 23.36 27.49
N ALA A 163 -31.02 24.13 28.57
CA ALA A 163 -29.90 24.66 29.37
C ALA A 163 -29.11 23.56 30.10
N GLU A 164 -29.80 22.54 30.62
CA GLU A 164 -29.16 21.37 31.26
C GLU A 164 -28.43 20.46 30.28
N LEU A 165 -28.92 20.36 29.05
CA LEU A 165 -28.34 19.53 27.98
C LEU A 165 -27.14 20.18 27.30
N ALA A 166 -27.01 21.51 27.32
CA ALA A 166 -25.91 22.24 26.70
C ALA A 166 -24.48 21.70 27.03
N PRO A 167 -24.11 21.42 28.30
CA PRO A 167 -22.81 20.84 28.61
C PRO A 167 -22.66 19.39 28.10
N GLN A 168 -23.75 18.62 28.07
CA GLN A 168 -23.75 17.24 27.58
C GLN A 168 -23.62 17.19 26.05
N LEU A 169 -24.32 18.09 25.35
CA LEU A 169 -24.20 18.35 23.92
C LEU A 169 -22.77 18.72 23.54
N GLN A 170 -22.17 19.69 24.25
CA GLN A 170 -20.79 20.09 24.02
C GLN A 170 -19.80 18.94 24.22
N LYS A 171 -20.00 18.14 25.27
CA LYS A 171 -19.19 16.94 25.53
C LYS A 171 -19.34 15.91 24.42
N ALA A 172 -20.57 15.60 23.99
CA ALA A 172 -20.83 14.65 22.92
C ALA A 172 -20.16 15.08 21.61
N HIS A 173 -20.30 16.34 21.21
CA HIS A 173 -19.64 16.86 20.01
C HIS A 173 -18.12 16.79 20.08
N ARG A 174 -17.53 17.14 21.22
CA ARG A 174 -16.08 17.02 21.42
C ARG A 174 -15.61 15.58 21.27
N GLU A 175 -16.30 14.63 21.89
CA GLU A 175 -15.95 13.22 21.82
C GLU A 175 -16.11 12.66 20.40
N ARG A 176 -17.16 13.04 19.67
CA ARG A 176 -17.34 12.66 18.25
C ARG A 176 -16.18 13.17 17.40
N VAL A 177 -15.85 14.46 17.50
CA VAL A 177 -14.77 15.09 16.72
C VAL A 177 -13.42 14.43 17.04
N SER A 178 -13.13 14.21 18.33
CA SER A 178 -11.88 13.56 18.75
C SER A 178 -11.79 12.11 18.28
N ALA A 179 -12.86 11.34 18.37
CA ALA A 179 -12.86 9.93 17.96
C ALA A 179 -12.60 9.78 16.46
N VAL A 180 -13.24 10.61 15.62
CA VAL A 180 -13.00 10.58 14.16
C VAL A 180 -11.57 11.04 13.83
N ALA A 181 -11.06 12.05 14.52
CA ALA A 181 -9.69 12.54 14.33
C ALA A 181 -8.65 11.46 14.71
N GLU A 182 -8.84 10.77 15.83
CA GLU A 182 -7.98 9.68 16.27
C GLU A 182 -8.00 8.50 15.27
N HIS A 183 -9.19 8.15 14.78
CA HIS A 183 -9.34 7.11 13.77
C HIS A 183 -8.61 7.45 12.47
N LEU A 184 -8.80 8.68 11.95
CA LEU A 184 -8.13 9.15 10.74
C LEU A 184 -6.61 9.00 10.87
N VAL A 185 -6.03 9.50 11.97
CA VAL A 185 -4.59 9.39 12.23
C VAL A 185 -4.16 7.93 12.32
N THR A 186 -4.94 7.09 13.01
CA THR A 186 -4.63 5.66 13.18
C THR A 186 -4.55 4.93 11.85
N VAL A 187 -5.52 5.16 10.96
CA VAL A 187 -5.56 4.54 9.62
C VAL A 187 -4.34 4.95 8.78
N VAL A 188 -3.98 6.23 8.80
CA VAL A 188 -2.78 6.71 8.10
C VAL A 188 -1.50 6.12 8.69
N GLN A 189 -1.38 6.05 10.01
CA GLN A 189 -0.23 5.42 10.68
C GLN A 189 -0.10 3.94 10.33
N GLN A 190 -1.21 3.21 10.26
CA GLN A 190 -1.20 1.81 9.87
C GLN A 190 -0.73 1.64 8.42
N ALA A 191 -1.17 2.49 7.50
CA ALA A 191 -0.68 2.48 6.12
C ALA A 191 0.81 2.81 6.04
N ALA A 192 1.26 3.84 6.77
CA ALA A 192 2.65 4.28 6.80
C ALA A 192 3.62 3.21 7.34
N ARG A 193 3.22 2.45 8.36
CA ARG A 193 4.01 1.33 8.91
C ARG A 193 4.36 0.26 7.88
N THR A 194 3.55 0.13 6.84
CA THR A 194 3.78 -0.84 5.75
C THR A 194 4.56 -0.22 4.59
N GLY A 195 5.00 1.05 4.71
CA GLY A 195 5.60 1.81 3.62
C GLY A 195 4.67 1.97 2.42
N PHE A 196 3.36 1.79 2.60
CA PHE A 196 2.36 1.66 1.52
C PHE A 196 2.65 0.52 0.51
N ALA A 197 3.52 -0.44 0.86
CA ALA A 197 3.96 -1.49 -0.06
C ALA A 197 2.82 -2.44 -0.46
N HIS A 198 1.88 -2.71 0.46
CA HIS A 198 0.69 -3.50 0.18
C HIS A 198 -0.37 -2.66 -0.53
N GLU A 199 -0.43 -2.76 -1.86
CA GLU A 199 -1.27 -1.91 -2.70
C GLU A 199 -2.75 -1.89 -2.25
N ARG A 200 -3.34 -3.05 -2.00
CA ARG A 200 -4.76 -3.14 -1.63
C ARG A 200 -5.00 -2.47 -0.28
N PHE A 201 -4.16 -2.77 0.71
CA PHE A 201 -4.26 -2.19 2.04
C PHE A 201 -4.06 -0.67 2.02
N ALA A 202 -3.03 -0.19 1.31
CA ALA A 202 -2.77 1.24 1.13
C ALA A 202 -3.98 1.97 0.50
N GLN A 203 -4.57 1.40 -0.56
CA GLN A 203 -5.77 1.97 -1.18
C GLN A 203 -6.96 1.99 -0.24
N GLU A 204 -7.22 0.90 0.48
CA GLU A 204 -8.33 0.81 1.42
C GLU A 204 -8.16 1.77 2.58
N SER A 205 -6.95 1.89 3.13
CA SER A 205 -6.61 2.84 4.19
C SER A 205 -6.77 4.30 3.74
N LEU A 206 -6.32 4.66 2.53
CA LEU A 206 -6.49 6.03 2.01
C LEU A 206 -7.95 6.35 1.67
N ARG A 207 -8.74 5.36 1.24
CA ARG A 207 -10.19 5.54 1.06
C ARG A 207 -10.88 5.76 2.41
N GLU A 208 -10.52 4.98 3.42
CA GLU A 208 -11.05 5.11 4.77
C GLU A 208 -10.64 6.44 5.40
N ALA A 209 -9.40 6.89 5.24
CA ALA A 209 -8.95 8.19 5.75
C ALA A 209 -9.76 9.35 5.15
N ARG A 210 -10.10 9.29 3.85
CA ARG A 210 -11.01 10.26 3.23
C ARG A 210 -12.44 10.18 3.76
N ALA A 211 -12.96 8.97 3.97
CA ALA A 211 -14.28 8.77 4.55
C ALA A 211 -14.36 9.33 5.97
N ALA A 212 -13.33 9.08 6.78
CA ALA A 212 -13.16 9.64 8.12
C ALA A 212 -13.05 11.17 8.08
N HIS A 213 -12.28 11.75 7.15
CA HIS A 213 -12.21 13.20 6.99
C HIS A 213 -13.58 13.81 6.64
N ALA A 214 -14.34 13.20 5.73
CA ALA A 214 -15.69 13.65 5.41
C ALA A 214 -16.64 13.54 6.61
N LEU A 215 -16.51 12.50 7.44
CA LEU A 215 -17.26 12.34 8.68
C LEU A 215 -16.87 13.39 9.73
N TRP A 216 -15.57 13.72 9.82
CA TRP A 216 -15.05 14.74 10.71
C TRP A 216 -15.60 16.12 10.35
N LEU A 217 -15.62 16.49 9.07
CA LEU A 217 -16.24 17.72 8.58
C LEU A 217 -17.73 17.79 8.96
N ARG A 218 -18.49 16.69 8.75
CA ARG A 218 -19.90 16.63 9.17
C ARG A 218 -20.07 16.82 10.68
N CYS A 219 -19.17 16.26 11.49
CA CYS A 219 -19.20 16.45 12.95
C CYS A 219 -18.91 17.90 13.35
N LEU A 220 -17.99 18.58 12.65
CA LEU A 220 -17.73 20.01 12.87
C LEU A 220 -18.92 20.87 12.47
N ASP A 221 -19.53 20.60 11.31
CA ASP A 221 -20.68 21.35 10.82
C ASP A 221 -21.90 21.15 11.73
N GLN A 222 -22.13 19.93 12.21
CA GLN A 222 -23.18 19.64 13.20
C GLN A 222 -22.94 20.38 14.52
N ARG A 223 -21.69 20.38 15.02
CA ARG A 223 -21.33 21.14 16.22
C ARG A 223 -21.58 22.63 16.04
N GLN A 224 -21.22 23.18 14.88
CA GLN A 224 -21.45 24.59 14.56
C GLN A 224 -22.94 24.91 14.47
N HIS A 225 -23.75 23.99 13.92
CA HIS A 225 -25.20 24.12 13.86
C HIS A 225 -25.84 24.10 15.26
N ASP A 226 -25.47 23.13 16.10
CA ASP A 226 -26.11 22.92 17.41
C ASP A 226 -25.64 23.90 18.49
N LEU A 227 -24.38 24.34 18.43
CA LEU A 227 -23.76 25.19 19.46
C LEU A 227 -23.49 26.63 18.99
N GLY A 228 -23.69 26.93 17.70
CA GLY A 228 -23.38 28.22 17.10
C GLY A 228 -21.89 28.56 17.09
N ARG A 229 -21.01 27.56 17.19
CA ARG A 229 -19.54 27.71 17.28
C ARG A 229 -18.77 26.66 16.48
#